data_AF-A0AAE2Q4Z8-F1
#
_entry.id   AF-A0AAE2Q4Z8-F1
#
_cell.length_a   1.000
_cell.length_b   1.000
_cell.length_c   1.000
_cell.angle_alpha   90.00
_cell.angle_beta   90.00
_cell.angle_gamma   90.00
#
_symmetry.space_group_name_H-M   'P 1'
#
loop_
_entity.id
_entity.type
_entity.pdbx_description
1 polymer ?
#
loop_
_entity_poly.entity_id
_entity_poly.type
_entity_poly.pdbx_seq_one_letter_code
_entity_poly.pdbx_strand_id
1 'polypeptide(L)'
;PRPKGLLAPDLVVVEYRQEPFETENVFAAVEIKFPGDWAREEQLNDYVRLMTPQTGVNLHKVGKEKVALLRVPEDCVGFAADEKNSSTIKGNKNRR
;
A
#
# COMPACT_ATOMS: atom_id res chain seq x y z
N PRO A 1 -2.40 12.76 -7.18
CA PRO A 1 -1.60 11.88 -8.07
C PRO A 1 -0.18 11.71 -7.54
N ARG A 2 0.34 10.46 -7.51
CA ARG A 2 1.72 10.18 -7.10
C ARG A 2 2.70 10.85 -8.09
N PRO A 3 3.76 11.54 -7.65
CA PRO A 3 4.77 12.09 -8.56
C PRO A 3 5.36 10.99 -9.45
N LYS A 4 5.49 11.27 -10.75
CA LYS A 4 6.04 10.31 -11.72
C LYS A 4 7.48 9.95 -11.33
N GLY A 5 7.79 8.66 -11.29
CA GLY A 5 9.13 8.15 -10.98
C GLY A 5 9.39 7.80 -9.52
N LEU A 6 8.42 8.01 -8.61
CA LEU A 6 8.54 7.51 -7.24
C LEU A 6 8.15 6.03 -7.16
N LEU A 7 9.13 5.20 -6.78
CA LEU A 7 8.93 3.79 -6.47
C LEU A 7 8.29 3.67 -5.08
N ALA A 8 6.98 3.41 -5.05
CA ALA A 8 6.27 3.13 -3.82
C ALA A 8 5.19 2.08 -4.09
N PRO A 9 5.12 0.99 -3.30
CA PRO A 9 4.02 0.04 -3.38
C PRO A 9 2.69 0.70 -2.98
N ASP A 10 1.57 0.03 -3.25
CA ASP A 10 0.23 0.53 -2.88
C ASP A 10 -0.09 0.34 -1.40
N LEU A 11 0.41 -0.76 -0.82
CA LEU A 11 0.27 -1.07 0.59
C LEU A 11 1.60 -1.60 1.13
N VAL A 12 1.93 -1.20 2.37
CA VAL A 12 3.03 -1.78 3.12
C VAL A 12 2.51 -2.30 4.45
N VAL A 13 2.84 -3.54 4.74
CA VAL A 13 2.58 -4.22 6.01
C VAL A 13 3.88 -4.23 6.80
N VAL A 14 3.89 -3.59 7.96
CA VAL A 14 5.01 -3.63 8.90
C VAL A 14 4.98 -4.91 9.71
N GLU A 15 6.15 -5.44 10.06
CA GLU A 15 6.28 -6.64 10.89
C GLU A 15 6.02 -6.31 12.36
N TYR A 16 6.73 -5.29 12.88
CA TYR A 16 6.55 -4.78 14.24
C TYR A 16 5.99 -3.37 14.23
N ARG A 17 4.78 -3.21 14.78
CA ARG A 17 4.06 -1.92 14.80
C ARG A 17 4.66 -0.86 15.72
N GLN A 18 5.52 -1.27 16.66
CA GLN A 18 6.17 -0.37 17.61
C GLN A 18 7.52 0.16 17.12
N GLU A 19 8.03 -0.39 16.03
CA GLU A 19 9.29 0.04 15.41
C GLU A 19 9.06 1.06 14.29
N PRO A 20 10.07 1.88 13.97
CA PRO A 20 10.00 2.81 12.85
C PRO A 20 9.68 2.12 11.51
N PHE A 21 9.12 2.91 10.61
CA PHE A 21 8.85 2.49 9.24
C PHE A 21 10.14 2.52 8.40
N GLU A 22 10.92 1.45 8.50
CA GLU A 22 12.12 1.21 7.69
C GLU A 22 11.98 -0.09 6.89
N THR A 23 12.70 -0.23 5.77
CA THR A 23 12.63 -1.41 4.89
C THR A 23 12.96 -2.72 5.61
N GLU A 24 13.76 -2.65 6.67
CA GLU A 24 14.11 -3.77 7.53
C GLU A 24 12.89 -4.30 8.32
N ASN A 25 12.00 -3.41 8.77
CA ASN A 25 10.76 -3.69 9.50
C ASN A 25 9.52 -3.87 8.57
N VAL A 26 9.72 -3.89 7.24
CA VAL A 26 8.66 -4.26 6.31
C VAL A 26 8.50 -5.79 6.30
N PHE A 27 7.28 -6.25 6.62
CA PHE A 27 6.86 -7.63 6.44
C PHE A 27 6.50 -7.90 4.98
N ALA A 28 5.65 -7.04 4.40
CA ALA A 28 5.24 -7.16 3.01
C ALA A 28 5.01 -5.81 2.33
N ALA A 29 5.50 -5.65 1.11
CA ALA A 29 5.17 -4.61 0.17
C ALA A 29 4.22 -5.19 -0.89
N VAL A 30 3.04 -4.60 -1.02
CA VAL A 30 1.97 -5.11 -1.86
C VAL A 30 1.67 -4.12 -2.98
N GLU A 31 1.80 -4.58 -4.22
CA GLU A 31 1.30 -3.88 -5.39
C GLU A 31 -0.08 -4.44 -5.73
N ILE A 32 -1.06 -3.56 -5.95
CA ILE A 32 -2.44 -3.92 -6.26
C ILE A 32 -2.70 -3.59 -7.74
N LYS A 33 -3.09 -4.60 -8.51
CA LYS A 33 -3.45 -4.43 -9.92
C LYS A 33 -4.93 -4.69 -10.14
N PHE A 34 -5.60 -3.68 -10.69
CA PHE A 34 -7.00 -3.75 -11.08
C PHE A 34 -7.15 -4.39 -12.47
N PRO A 35 -8.37 -4.85 -12.83
CA PRO A 35 -8.66 -5.30 -14.18
C PRO A 35 -8.20 -4.28 -15.25
N GLY A 36 -7.51 -4.76 -16.27
CA GLY A 36 -6.91 -3.93 -17.32
C GLY A 36 -5.57 -3.27 -16.97
N ASP A 37 -5.05 -3.45 -15.75
CA ASP A 37 -3.68 -3.05 -15.37
C ASP A 37 -2.74 -4.27 -15.36
N TRP A 38 -1.49 -4.05 -15.80
CA TRP A 38 -0.46 -5.07 -15.88
C TRP A 38 0.63 -4.81 -14.86
N ALA A 39 1.02 -5.85 -14.12
CA ALA A 39 2.24 -5.82 -13.34
C ALA A 39 3.44 -5.73 -14.29
N ARG A 40 4.30 -4.73 -14.06
CA ARG A 40 5.55 -4.59 -14.80
C ARG A 40 6.64 -5.32 -14.02
N GLU A 41 7.34 -6.22 -14.68
CA GLU A 41 8.40 -7.01 -14.06
C GLU A 41 9.51 -6.11 -13.49
N GLU A 42 9.90 -5.06 -14.23
CA GLU A 42 10.87 -4.06 -13.78
C GLU A 42 10.47 -3.43 -12.44
N GLN A 43 9.20 -3.03 -12.30
CA GLN A 43 8.68 -2.44 -11.06
C GLN A 43 8.75 -3.42 -9.88
N LEU A 44 8.42 -4.69 -10.11
CA LEU A 44 8.52 -5.72 -9.06
C LEU A 44 9.97 -5.98 -8.67
N ASN A 45 10.89 -6.03 -9.63
CA ASN A 45 12.32 -6.20 -9.37
C ASN A 45 12.90 -5.01 -8.59
N ASP A 46 12.47 -3.79 -8.91
CA ASP A 46 12.83 -2.60 -8.16
C ASP A 46 12.35 -2.67 -6.71
N TYR A 47 11.11 -3.14 -6.46
CA TYR A 47 10.64 -3.40 -5.10
C TYR A 47 11.45 -4.47 -4.39
N VAL A 48 11.80 -5.57 -5.06
CA VAL A 48 12.64 -6.62 -4.48
C VAL A 48 13.99 -6.07 -4.06
N ARG A 49 14.61 -5.24 -4.92
CA ARG A 49 15.88 -4.59 -4.60
C ARG A 49 15.76 -3.62 -3.43
N LEU A 50 14.69 -2.83 -3.39
CA LEU A 50 14.41 -1.89 -2.29
C LEU A 50 14.16 -2.61 -0.96
N MET A 51 13.48 -3.75 -0.99
CA MET A 51 13.09 -4.53 0.19
C MET A 51 14.14 -5.53 0.63
N THR A 52 15.20 -5.75 -0.16
CA THR A 52 16.33 -6.60 0.24
C THR A 52 17.16 -5.87 1.31
N PRO A 53 17.25 -6.40 2.54
CA PRO A 53 18.04 -5.79 3.59
C PRO A 53 19.53 -5.74 3.18
N GLN A 54 20.16 -4.58 3.33
CA GLN A 54 21.62 -4.45 3.18
C GLN A 54 22.34 -4.42 4.53
N THR A 55 21.59 -4.14 5.60
CA THR A 55 22.04 -3.98 6.98
C THR A 55 20.98 -4.53 7.93
N GLY A 56 21.25 -4.48 9.24
CA GLY A 56 20.22 -4.60 10.26
C GLY A 56 19.95 -6.00 10.82
N VAL A 57 18.81 -6.14 11.49
CA VAL A 57 18.46 -7.28 12.36
C VAL A 57 17.99 -8.52 11.56
N ASN A 58 17.47 -8.30 10.35
CA ASN A 58 16.85 -9.32 9.50
C ASN A 58 17.64 -9.60 8.21
N LEU A 59 18.98 -9.64 8.29
CA LEU A 59 19.89 -9.84 7.13
C LEU A 59 19.63 -11.11 6.32
N HIS A 60 19.00 -12.12 6.90
CA HIS A 60 18.73 -13.39 6.22
C HIS A 60 17.49 -13.35 5.31
N LYS A 61 16.63 -12.33 5.44
CA LYS A 61 15.41 -12.23 4.61
C LYS A 61 15.77 -11.76 3.20
N VAL A 62 15.22 -12.41 2.19
CA VAL A 62 15.41 -12.00 0.79
C VAL A 62 14.29 -11.06 0.38
N GLY A 63 14.58 -9.96 -0.34
CA GLY A 63 13.55 -9.00 -0.74
C GLY A 63 12.39 -9.62 -1.53
N LYS A 64 12.63 -10.72 -2.26
CA LYS A 64 11.61 -11.48 -2.98
C LYS A 64 10.52 -12.07 -2.08
N GLU A 65 10.85 -12.37 -0.82
CA GLU A 65 9.89 -12.90 0.17
C GLU A 65 9.00 -11.80 0.73
N LYS A 66 9.42 -10.53 0.60
CA LYS A 66 8.71 -9.36 1.12
C LYS A 66 7.81 -8.69 0.06
N VAL A 67 7.85 -9.08 -1.21
CA VAL A 67 7.06 -8.43 -2.27
C VAL A 67 5.92 -9.34 -2.70
N ALA A 68 4.69 -8.82 -2.68
CA ALA A 68 3.50 -9.53 -3.13
C ALA A 68 2.75 -8.73 -4.21
N LEU A 69 2.24 -9.44 -5.21
CA LEU A 69 1.34 -8.88 -6.21
C LEU A 69 -0.08 -9.37 -5.90
N LEU A 70 -1.00 -8.44 -5.66
CA LEU A 70 -2.41 -8.72 -5.50
C LEU A 70 -3.16 -8.31 -6.76
N ARG A 71 -3.85 -9.25 -7.40
CA ARG A 71 -4.74 -8.96 -8.53
C ARG A 71 -6.17 -8.88 -8.04
N VAL A 72 -6.82 -7.76 -8.31
CA VAL A 72 -8.23 -7.56 -7.98
C VAL A 72 -9.08 -8.28 -9.04
N PRO A 73 -9.97 -9.19 -8.64
CA PRO A 73 -10.90 -9.85 -9.54
C PRO A 73 -11.85 -8.87 -10.24
N GLU A 74 -12.32 -9.22 -11.44
CA GLU A 74 -13.20 -8.38 -12.26
C GLU A 74 -14.56 -8.10 -11.60
N ASP A 75 -15.09 -9.06 -10.83
CA ASP A 75 -16.34 -8.96 -10.09
C ASP A 75 -16.25 -8.10 -8.82
N CYS A 76 -15.04 -7.73 -8.39
CA CYS A 76 -14.79 -6.98 -7.17
C CYS A 76 -14.75 -5.45 -7.37
N VAL A 77 -14.96 -4.95 -8.60
CA VAL A 77 -14.91 -3.50 -8.94
C VAL A 77 -16.26 -2.78 -8.79
N GLY A 78 -17.35 -3.51 -8.54
CA GLY A 78 -18.70 -2.96 -8.41
C GLY A 78 -19.06 -2.42 -7.01
N PHE A 79 -18.18 -2.58 -6.02
CA PHE A 79 -18.46 -2.12 -4.66
C PHE A 79 -18.28 -0.59 -4.54
N ALA A 80 -19.37 0.14 -4.71
CA ALA A 80 -19.47 1.52 -4.24
C ALA A 80 -19.80 1.47 -2.73
N ALA A 81 -18.88 1.88 -1.87
CA ALA A 81 -19.25 2.13 -0.48
C ALA A 81 -20.31 3.24 -0.49
N ASP A 82 -21.52 2.94 -0.01
CA ASP A 82 -22.60 3.92 0.10
C ASP A 82 -22.05 5.23 0.65
N GLU A 83 -22.16 6.30 -0.14
CA GLU A 83 -21.80 7.63 0.32
C GLU A 83 -22.59 7.90 1.58
N LYS A 84 -21.90 7.87 2.73
CA LYS A 84 -22.50 8.31 3.99
C LYS A 84 -22.93 9.75 3.76
N ASN A 85 -24.22 9.94 3.53
CA ASN A 85 -24.91 11.22 3.51
C ASN A 85 -24.53 11.97 4.78
N SER A 86 -23.51 12.82 4.68
CA SER A 86 -23.19 13.81 5.69
C SER A 86 -24.25 14.90 5.60
N SER A 87 -25.45 14.56 6.08
CA SER A 87 -26.45 15.55 6.43
C SER A 87 -25.84 16.43 7.50
N THR A 88 -25.26 17.54 7.05
CA THR A 88 -24.73 18.58 7.90
C THR A 88 -25.92 19.10 8.70
N ILE A 89 -26.03 18.69 9.96
CA ILE A 89 -26.95 19.31 10.90
C ILE A 89 -26.51 20.77 11.00
N LYS A 90 -27.21 21.68 10.30
CA LYS A 90 -27.05 23.12 10.45
C LYS A 90 -27.43 23.48 11.89
N GLY A 91 -26.43 23.54 12.76
CA GLY A 91 -26.56 24.06 14.12
C GLY A 91 -27.03 25.51 14.06
N ASN A 92 -28.29 25.75 14.38
CA ASN A 92 -28.88 27.07 14.47
C ASN A 92 -28.39 27.75 15.77
N LYS A 93 -27.29 28.51 15.71
CA LYS A 93 -26.84 29.36 16.82
C LYS A 93 -27.56 30.71 16.78
N ASN A 94 -28.78 30.76 17.30
CA ASN A 94 -29.37 32.02 17.74
C ASN A 94 -29.05 32.21 19.23
N ARG A 95 -28.03 33.02 19.52
CA ARG A 95 -27.79 33.60 20.84
C ARG A 95 -28.38 35.01 20.83
N ARG A 96 -29.49 35.20 21.52
CA ARG A 96 -30.03 36.51 21.92
C ARG A 96 -30.37 36.43 23.39
#